data_AF-A0A1V0M754-F1
#
_entry.id   AF-A0A1V0M754-F1
#
_cell.length_a   1.000
_cell.length_b   1.000
_cell.length_c   1.000
_cell.angle_alpha   90.00
_cell.angle_beta   90.00
_cell.angle_gamma   90.00
#
_symmetry.space_group_name_H-M   'P 1'
#
loop_
_entity.id
_entity.type
_entity.pdbx_description
1 polymer ?
#
loop_
_entity_poly.entity_id
_entity_poly.type
_entity_poly.pdbx_seq_one_letter_code
_entity_poly.pdbx_strand_id
1 'polypeptide(L)'
;MQDGVRIARDNPDSGVVVRIAGEGRPWNPGAITGGRVWGDIPDNSVQPGAGNGEPVTAEVLAQRQAEEAIRRETERRADEIVRKMAENKPDLPDGKTEQAVREIAGQERDRAAITEREAALLESVLRESQRERDMVRDLQKEKTLGGD
;
A
#
# COMPACT_ATOMS: atom_id res chain seq x y z
N MET A 1 -18.15 -43.35 -23.47
CA MET A 1 -18.15 -42.55 -24.72
C MET A 1 -19.52 -41.94 -25.01
N GLN A 2 -20.60 -42.72 -25.11
CA GLN A 2 -21.95 -42.18 -25.43
C GLN A 2 -22.44 -41.09 -24.45
N ASP A 3 -22.20 -41.24 -23.14
CA ASP A 3 -22.54 -40.20 -22.16
C ASP A 3 -21.78 -38.90 -22.37
N GLY A 4 -20.52 -38.96 -22.78
CA GLY A 4 -19.73 -37.77 -23.08
C GLY A 4 -20.31 -36.98 -24.26
N VAL A 5 -20.81 -37.69 -25.29
CA VAL A 5 -21.46 -37.05 -26.45
C VAL A 5 -22.76 -36.38 -26.06
N ARG A 6 -23.56 -37.02 -25.21
CA ARG A 6 -24.79 -36.43 -24.66
C ARG A 6 -24.49 -35.16 -23.87
N ILE A 7 -23.53 -35.22 -22.95
CA ILE A 7 -23.14 -34.07 -22.11
C ILE A 7 -22.61 -32.92 -22.96
N ALA A 8 -21.79 -33.20 -23.99
CA ALA A 8 -21.28 -32.17 -24.89
C ALA A 8 -22.39 -31.52 -25.73
N ARG A 9 -23.39 -32.30 -26.15
CA ARG A 9 -24.56 -31.77 -26.87
C ARG A 9 -25.39 -30.84 -25.98
N ASP A 10 -25.57 -31.20 -24.72
CA ASP A 10 -26.37 -30.42 -23.77
C ASP A 10 -25.61 -29.19 -23.26
N ASN A 11 -24.26 -29.17 -23.37
CA ASN A 11 -23.38 -28.10 -22.90
C ASN A 11 -22.40 -27.66 -24.00
N PRO A 12 -22.86 -26.95 -25.05
CA PRO A 12 -22.06 -26.66 -26.25
C PRO A 12 -20.83 -25.79 -25.99
N ASP A 13 -20.89 -24.92 -24.98
CA ASP A 13 -19.79 -24.00 -24.63
C ASP A 13 -18.82 -24.59 -23.58
N SER A 14 -19.05 -25.83 -23.14
CA SER A 14 -18.25 -26.47 -22.10
C SER A 14 -17.29 -27.52 -22.65
N GLY A 15 -16.08 -27.57 -22.08
CA GLY A 15 -15.13 -28.64 -22.33
C GLY A 15 -15.59 -29.96 -21.69
N VAL A 16 -15.63 -31.05 -22.46
CA VAL A 16 -15.99 -32.39 -21.94
C VAL A 16 -14.78 -33.32 -21.97
N VAL A 17 -14.43 -33.85 -20.81
CA VAL A 17 -13.38 -34.88 -20.67
C VAL A 17 -14.03 -36.24 -20.48
N VAL A 18 -13.76 -37.18 -21.40
CA VAL A 18 -14.29 -38.54 -21.34
C VAL A 18 -13.18 -39.51 -20.92
N ARG A 19 -13.42 -40.25 -19.83
CA ARG A 19 -12.50 -41.29 -19.38
C ARG A 19 -12.71 -42.57 -20.18
N ILE A 20 -11.65 -43.05 -20.82
CA ILE A 20 -11.65 -44.27 -21.64
C ILE A 20 -11.08 -45.45 -20.86
N ALA A 21 -10.09 -45.21 -19.99
CA ALA A 21 -9.49 -46.19 -19.09
C ALA A 21 -8.90 -45.49 -17.84
N GLY A 22 -8.66 -46.25 -16.77
CA GLY A 22 -8.11 -45.76 -15.50
C GLY A 22 -9.14 -45.13 -14.55
N GLU A 23 -8.66 -44.67 -13.39
CA GLU A 23 -9.46 -44.03 -12.34
C GLU A 23 -9.13 -42.54 -12.21
N GLY A 24 -10.02 -41.79 -11.55
CA GLY A 24 -9.82 -40.36 -11.27
C GLY A 24 -10.09 -39.44 -12.47
N ARG A 25 -9.64 -38.18 -12.32
CA ARG A 25 -9.73 -37.09 -13.31
C ARG A 25 -8.34 -36.51 -13.56
N PRO A 26 -8.07 -35.95 -14.76
CA PRO A 26 -6.82 -35.24 -14.98
C PRO A 26 -6.72 -34.05 -14.04
N TRP A 27 -5.54 -33.85 -13.46
CA TRP A 27 -5.25 -32.76 -12.53
C TRP A 27 -5.31 -31.38 -13.20
N ASN A 28 -5.07 -31.32 -14.52
CA ASN A 28 -5.15 -30.11 -15.32
C ASN A 28 -6.10 -30.29 -16.51
N PRO A 29 -7.42 -30.09 -16.34
CA PRO A 29 -8.36 -30.14 -17.44
C PRO A 29 -8.18 -28.98 -18.44
N GLY A 30 -7.54 -27.88 -18.03
CA GLY A 30 -7.29 -26.71 -18.88
C GLY A 30 -6.32 -27.01 -20.02
N ALA A 31 -5.34 -27.89 -19.80
CA ALA A 31 -4.45 -28.37 -20.85
C ALA A 31 -5.16 -29.25 -21.90
N ILE A 32 -6.36 -29.76 -21.60
CA ILE A 32 -7.13 -30.63 -22.49
C ILE A 32 -8.23 -29.83 -23.21
N THR A 33 -8.98 -29.03 -22.46
CA THR A 33 -10.22 -28.39 -22.94
C THR A 33 -10.18 -26.87 -22.94
N GLY A 34 -9.12 -26.25 -22.39
CA GLY A 34 -9.07 -24.81 -22.09
C GLY A 34 -9.81 -24.40 -20.82
N GLY A 35 -10.74 -25.22 -20.32
CA GLY A 35 -11.46 -25.01 -19.06
C GLY A 35 -10.69 -25.53 -17.85
N ARG A 36 -10.39 -24.66 -16.88
CA ARG A 36 -9.64 -25.01 -15.65
C ARG A 36 -10.50 -25.57 -14.52
N VAL A 37 -11.83 -25.41 -14.60
CA VAL A 37 -12.78 -25.72 -13.54
C VAL A 37 -13.66 -26.90 -13.95
N TRP A 38 -13.94 -27.81 -13.02
CA TRP A 38 -14.89 -28.91 -13.22
C TRP A 38 -16.30 -28.45 -12.86
N GLY A 39 -17.21 -28.41 -13.84
CA GLY A 39 -18.56 -27.85 -13.66
C GLY A 39 -19.54 -28.72 -12.88
N ASP A 40 -19.17 -29.96 -12.54
CA ASP A 40 -19.98 -30.92 -11.78
C ASP A 40 -19.56 -31.00 -10.29
N ILE A 41 -18.66 -30.11 -9.86
CA ILE A 41 -18.29 -29.94 -8.46
C ILE A 41 -19.00 -28.69 -7.92
N PRO A 42 -19.78 -28.79 -6.82
CA PRO A 42 -20.40 -27.62 -6.21
C PRO A 42 -19.33 -26.64 -5.71
N ASP A 43 -19.52 -25.35 -6.00
CA ASP A 43 -18.58 -24.21 -5.83
C ASP A 43 -17.82 -24.16 -4.49
N ASN A 44 -18.31 -24.78 -3.43
CA ASN A 44 -17.69 -24.75 -2.10
C ASN A 44 -16.45 -25.67 -1.93
N SER A 45 -16.04 -26.45 -2.93
CA SER A 45 -14.96 -27.44 -2.78
C SER A 45 -13.76 -27.24 -3.70
N VAL A 46 -13.72 -26.17 -4.49
CA VAL A 46 -12.57 -25.86 -5.37
C VAL A 46 -11.88 -24.60 -4.87
N GLN A 47 -10.94 -24.76 -3.95
CA GLN A 47 -10.03 -23.69 -3.55
C GLN A 47 -8.89 -23.61 -4.59
N PRO A 48 -8.65 -22.47 -5.26
CA PRO A 48 -7.55 -22.34 -6.20
C PRO A 48 -6.22 -22.37 -5.43
N GLY A 49 -5.47 -23.47 -5.57
CA GLY A 49 -4.06 -23.53 -5.17
C GLY A 49 -3.78 -24.02 -3.75
N ALA A 50 -4.13 -25.27 -3.43
CA ALA A 50 -3.44 -26.05 -2.40
C ALA A 50 -3.66 -27.54 -2.66
N GLY A 51 -2.68 -28.36 -2.26
CA GLY A 51 -2.48 -29.74 -2.68
C GLY A 51 -3.59 -30.73 -2.33
N ASN A 52 -3.47 -31.89 -2.99
CA ASN A 52 -3.99 -33.20 -2.62
C ASN A 52 -5.40 -33.20 -2.02
N GLY A 53 -6.38 -33.64 -2.80
CA GLY A 53 -7.79 -33.83 -2.40
C GLY A 53 -8.00 -34.91 -1.33
N GLU A 54 -7.32 -34.80 -0.20
CA GLU A 54 -7.66 -35.52 1.02
C GLU A 54 -8.94 -34.91 1.59
N PRO A 55 -9.93 -35.75 1.96
CA PRO A 55 -11.10 -35.27 2.67
C PRO A 55 -10.65 -34.61 3.97
N VAL A 56 -11.25 -33.46 4.30
CA VAL A 56 -11.01 -32.73 5.55
C VAL A 56 -11.11 -33.71 6.72
N THR A 57 -9.97 -34.04 7.32
CA THR A 57 -9.92 -34.93 8.48
C THR A 57 -10.54 -34.22 9.69
N ALA A 58 -11.03 -34.98 10.67
CA ALA A 58 -11.60 -34.42 11.90
C ALA A 58 -10.63 -33.43 12.61
N GLU A 59 -9.33 -33.63 12.41
CA GLU A 59 -8.26 -32.76 12.90
C GLU A 59 -8.27 -31.38 12.21
N VAL A 60 -8.50 -31.31 10.90
CA VAL A 60 -8.58 -30.03 10.17
C VAL A 60 -9.84 -29.25 10.57
N LEU A 61 -10.94 -29.94 10.90
CA LEU A 61 -12.13 -29.30 11.48
C LEU A 61 -11.86 -28.77 12.90
N ALA A 62 -11.19 -29.55 13.74
CA ALA A 62 -10.79 -29.12 15.07
C ALA A 62 -9.83 -27.92 15.02
N GLN A 63 -8.89 -27.93 14.08
CA GLN A 63 -7.97 -26.82 13.86
C GLN A 63 -8.71 -25.56 13.38
N ARG A 64 -9.64 -25.70 12.43
CA ARG A 64 -10.47 -24.55 11.98
C ARG A 64 -11.30 -23.99 13.13
N GLN A 65 -11.87 -24.84 13.99
CA GLN A 65 -12.60 -24.39 15.18
C GLN A 65 -11.70 -23.68 16.20
N ALA A 66 -10.48 -24.19 16.41
CA ALA A 66 -9.50 -23.55 17.27
C ALA A 66 -9.05 -22.19 16.72
N GLU A 67 -8.83 -22.09 15.40
CA GLU A 67 -8.49 -20.84 14.72
C GLU A 67 -9.65 -19.83 14.78
N GLU A 68 -10.90 -20.26 14.63
CA GLU A 68 -12.06 -19.38 14.80
C GLU A 68 -12.27 -18.93 16.25
N ALA A 69 -11.96 -19.79 17.22
CA ALA A 69 -11.97 -19.41 18.64
C ALA A 69 -10.92 -18.33 18.92
N ILE A 70 -9.70 -18.50 18.39
CA ILE A 70 -8.64 -17.49 18.49
C ILE A 70 -9.08 -16.20 17.79
N ARG A 71 -9.65 -16.28 16.57
CA ARG A 71 -10.13 -15.11 15.83
C ARG A 71 -11.17 -14.32 16.63
N ARG A 72 -12.18 -15.00 17.17
CA ARG A 72 -13.21 -14.36 18.01
C ARG A 72 -12.63 -13.74 19.28
N GLU A 73 -11.66 -14.40 19.90
CA GLU A 73 -11.01 -13.84 21.10
C GLU A 73 -10.18 -12.59 20.75
N THR A 74 -9.45 -12.62 19.63
CA THR A 74 -8.72 -11.43 19.17
C THR A 74 -9.64 -10.28 18.80
N GLU A 75 -10.81 -10.57 18.21
CA GLU A 75 -11.83 -9.58 17.88
C GLU A 75 -12.41 -8.96 19.14
N ARG A 76 -12.82 -9.77 20.12
CA ARG A 76 -13.27 -9.28 21.43
C ARG A 76 -12.22 -8.43 22.14
N ARG A 77 -10.96 -8.84 22.08
CA ARG A 77 -9.85 -8.08 22.66
C ARG A 77 -9.65 -6.75 21.94
N ALA A 78 -9.79 -6.71 20.63
CA ALA A 78 -9.74 -5.47 19.86
C ALA A 78 -10.90 -4.54 20.26
N ASP A 79 -12.11 -5.06 20.37
CA ASP A 79 -13.28 -4.29 20.82
C ASP A 79 -13.11 -3.76 22.25
N GLU A 80 -12.54 -4.56 23.16
CA GLU A 80 -12.26 -4.11 24.52
C GLU A 80 -11.21 -2.98 24.54
N ILE A 81 -10.18 -3.07 23.70
CA ILE A 81 -9.18 -2.01 23.55
C ILE A 81 -9.83 -0.74 23.01
N VAL A 82 -10.66 -0.83 21.96
CA VAL A 82 -11.38 0.32 21.40
C VAL A 82 -12.28 0.96 22.44
N ARG A 83 -13.02 0.17 23.23
CA ARG A 83 -13.84 0.66 24.33
C ARG A 83 -13.01 1.36 25.40
N LYS A 84 -11.90 0.76 25.86
CA LYS A 84 -10.99 1.37 26.84
C LYS A 84 -10.34 2.66 26.32
N MET A 85 -10.03 2.72 25.03
CA MET A 85 -9.49 3.93 24.39
C MET A 85 -10.55 5.03 24.26
N ALA A 86 -11.82 4.66 24.02
CA ALA A 86 -12.93 5.61 24.02
C ALA A 86 -13.21 6.15 25.44
N GLU A 87 -13.14 5.30 26.46
CA GLU A 87 -13.31 5.68 27.87
C GLU A 87 -12.16 6.55 28.40
N ASN A 88 -10.93 6.33 27.95
CA ASN A 88 -9.74 7.11 28.34
C ASN A 88 -9.41 8.25 27.37
N LYS A 89 -10.33 8.63 26.48
CA LYS A 89 -10.08 9.75 25.56
C LYS A 89 -10.15 11.06 26.34
N PRO A 90 -9.03 11.78 26.54
CA PRO A 90 -9.11 13.11 27.13
C PRO A 90 -9.84 14.02 26.13
N ASP A 91 -10.89 14.71 26.60
CA ASP A 91 -11.71 15.58 25.75
C ASP A 91 -10.92 16.73 25.13
N LEU A 92 -9.82 17.16 25.79
CA LEU A 92 -8.92 18.20 25.32
C LEU A 92 -7.45 17.78 25.51
N PRO A 93 -6.52 18.26 24.65
CA PRO A 93 -5.10 18.24 24.96
C PRO A 93 -4.86 18.95 26.29
N ASP A 94 -4.00 18.41 27.13
CA ASP A 94 -3.66 19.06 28.39
C ASP A 94 -3.03 20.44 28.11
N GLY A 95 -3.22 21.41 29.01
CA GLY A 95 -2.76 22.78 28.80
C GLY A 95 -1.25 22.89 28.49
N LYS A 96 -0.46 21.88 28.89
CA LYS A 96 0.96 21.79 28.53
C LYS A 96 1.17 21.44 27.06
N THR A 97 0.38 20.53 26.48
CA THR A 97 0.42 20.22 25.05
C THR A 97 -0.04 21.41 24.22
N GLU A 98 -1.09 22.13 24.63
CA GLU A 98 -1.49 23.36 23.93
C GLU A 98 -0.41 24.43 23.97
N GLN A 99 0.26 24.59 25.12
CA GLN A 99 1.35 25.54 25.25
C GLN A 99 2.58 25.16 24.41
N ALA A 100 2.94 23.87 24.39
CA ALA A 100 4.03 23.37 23.55
C ALA A 100 3.74 23.58 22.05
N VAL A 101 2.51 23.34 21.60
CA VAL A 101 2.11 23.59 20.19
C VAL A 101 2.22 25.07 19.85
N ARG A 102 1.79 25.97 20.75
CA ARG A 102 1.93 27.42 20.55
C ARG A 102 3.39 27.86 20.51
N GLU A 103 4.24 27.30 21.36
CA GLU A 103 5.67 27.60 21.41
C GLU A 103 6.38 27.15 20.13
N ILE A 104 6.14 25.91 19.67
CA ILE A 104 6.72 25.39 18.42
C ILE A 104 6.28 26.25 17.23
N ALA A 105 4.99 26.60 17.15
CA ALA A 105 4.47 27.44 16.08
C ALA A 105 4.99 28.89 16.15
N GLY A 106 5.40 29.38 17.32
CA GLY A 106 6.09 30.66 17.50
C GLY A 106 7.53 30.59 17.02
N GLN A 107 8.27 29.57 17.47
CA GLN A 107 9.67 29.34 17.10
C GLN A 107 9.87 29.18 15.59
N GLU A 108 8.95 28.50 14.90
CA GLU A 108 9.01 28.37 13.43
C GLU A 108 8.85 29.72 12.72
N ARG A 109 7.98 30.61 13.22
CA ARG A 109 7.80 31.95 12.65
C ARG A 109 9.03 32.82 12.88
N ASP A 110 9.62 32.76 14.07
CA ASP A 110 10.83 33.51 14.39
C ASP A 110 12.01 33.02 13.53
N ARG A 111 12.12 31.70 13.33
CA ARG A 111 13.13 31.12 12.45
C ARG A 111 12.94 31.56 11.00
N ALA A 112 11.71 31.56 10.49
CA ALA A 112 11.40 32.05 9.15
C ALA A 112 11.78 33.53 8.98
N ALA A 113 11.46 34.38 9.98
CA ALA A 113 11.82 35.80 9.95
C ALA A 113 13.34 36.03 9.96
N ILE A 114 14.10 35.21 10.69
CA ILE A 114 15.57 35.25 10.68
C ILE A 114 16.10 34.87 9.29
N THR A 115 15.61 33.78 8.71
CA THR A 115 16.03 33.32 7.38
C THR A 115 15.73 34.35 6.29
N GLU A 116 14.57 35.00 6.32
CA GLU A 116 14.23 36.09 5.39
C GLU A 116 15.19 37.29 5.52
N ARG A 117 15.52 37.66 6.76
CA ARG A 117 16.46 38.76 7.02
C ARG A 117 17.87 38.43 6.53
N GLU A 118 18.32 37.20 6.74
CA GLU A 118 19.61 36.72 6.23
C GLU A 118 19.65 36.70 4.71
N ALA A 119 18.58 36.25 4.05
CA ALA A 119 18.48 36.27 2.59
C ALA A 119 18.54 37.70 2.03
N ALA A 120 17.85 38.65 2.65
CA ALA A 120 17.90 40.07 2.26
C ALA A 120 19.31 40.67 2.45
N LEU A 121 20.02 40.28 3.52
CA LEU A 121 21.41 40.71 3.74
C LEU A 121 22.34 40.13 2.66
N LEU A 122 22.24 38.85 2.34
CA LEU A 122 23.03 38.22 1.28
C LEU A 122 22.78 38.90 -0.08
N GLU A 123 21.53 39.26 -0.39
CA GLU A 123 21.21 39.98 -1.62
C GLU A 123 21.84 41.38 -1.64
N SER A 124 21.84 42.09 -0.50
CA SER A 124 22.49 43.40 -0.41
C SER A 124 24.00 43.34 -0.65
N VAL A 125 24.69 42.35 -0.05
CA VAL A 125 26.13 42.11 -0.25
C VAL A 125 26.45 41.75 -1.70
N LEU A 126 25.62 40.94 -2.34
CA LEU A 126 25.80 40.61 -3.77
C LEU A 126 25.66 41.85 -4.66
N ARG A 127 24.66 42.70 -4.40
CA ARG A 127 24.47 43.96 -5.14
C ARG A 127 25.65 44.92 -4.96
N GLU A 128 26.18 45.03 -3.75
CA GLU A 128 27.35 45.86 -3.46
C GLU A 128 28.60 45.34 -4.18
N SER A 129 28.89 44.04 -4.09
CA SER A 129 30.02 43.42 -4.79
C SER A 129 29.92 43.59 -6.31
N GLN A 130 28.71 43.54 -6.88
CA GLN A 130 28.51 43.80 -8.30
C GLN A 130 28.81 45.26 -8.66
N ARG A 131 28.35 46.22 -7.84
CA ARG A 131 28.64 47.65 -8.04
C ARG A 131 30.14 47.94 -7.99
N GLU A 132 30.87 47.33 -7.05
CA GLU A 132 32.33 47.46 -6.98
C GLU A 132 33.02 46.97 -8.25
N ARG A 133 32.61 45.79 -8.77
CA ARG A 133 33.16 45.25 -10.02
C ARG A 133 32.88 46.16 -11.22
N ASP A 134 31.69 46.73 -11.29
CA ASP A 134 31.32 47.64 -12.37
C ASP A 134 32.11 48.95 -12.30
N MET A 135 32.28 49.54 -11.11
CA MET A 135 33.15 50.71 -10.90
C MET A 135 34.62 50.43 -11.26
N VAL A 136 35.16 49.28 -10.85
CA VAL A 136 36.53 48.87 -11.20
C VAL A 136 36.70 48.73 -12.71
N ARG A 137 35.71 48.13 -13.38
CA ARG A 137 35.72 47.98 -14.84
C ARG A 137 35.67 49.34 -15.54
N ASP A 138 34.83 50.27 -15.09
CA ASP A 138 34.70 51.58 -15.71
C ASP A 138 35.96 52.43 -15.51
N LEU A 139 36.57 52.38 -14.34
CA LEU A 139 37.85 53.04 -14.06
C LEU A 139 39.00 52.47 -14.91
N GLN A 140 38.99 51.15 -15.16
CA GLN A 140 39.95 50.52 -16.08
C GLN A 140 39.73 50.97 -17.53
N LYS A 141 38.49 51.08 -17.99
CA LYS A 141 38.18 51.58 -19.34
C LYS A 141 38.62 53.04 -19.53
N GLU A 142 38.36 53.90 -18.55
CA GLU A 142 38.78 55.30 -18.58
C GLU A 142 40.31 55.42 -18.67
N LYS A 143 41.03 54.64 -17.86
CA LYS A 143 42.50 54.58 -17.92
C LYS A 143 43.04 54.15 -19.30
N THR A 144 42.34 53.26 -20.00
CA THR A 144 42.74 52.81 -21.35
C THR A 144 42.36 53.80 -22.47
N LEU A 145 41.44 54.73 -22.23
CA LEU A 145 40.98 55.72 -23.21
C LEU A 145 41.69 57.09 -23.07
N GLY A 146 42.32 57.36 -21.92
CA GLY A 146 43.05 58.61 -21.65
C GLY A 146 44.56 58.58 -21.92
N GLY A 147 45.07 57.54 -22.57
CA GLY A 147 46.49 57.40 -22.91
C GLY A 147 46.74 57.43 -24.41
N ASP A 148 46.80 58.62 -24.98
CA ASP A 148 47.45 58.93 -26.27
C ASP A 148 48.15 60.31 -26.14
#